data_AF-A0ABC9U967-F1
#
_entry.id   AF-A0ABC9U967-F1
#
_cell.length_a   1.000
_cell.length_b   1.000
_cell.length_c   1.000
_cell.angle_alpha   90.00
_cell.angle_beta   90.00
_cell.angle_gamma   90.00
#
_symmetry.space_group_name_H-M   'P 1'
#
loop_
_entity.id
_entity.type
_entity.pdbx_description
1 polymer ?
#
loop_
_entity_poly.entity_id
_entity_poly.type
_entity_poly.pdbx_seq_one_letter_code
_entity_poly.pdbx_strand_id
1 'polypeptide(L)'
;MWSTVSELAGCAGVPATERGCRKFLDNLASKNPSMRRKRTGTKAFEYHIDSLPIVTQEELKNRYYKEILSTQQVSTKETKTSSNIGSSDNGKLALIRQCPALLEREVGSLTDKQKEIADARAVLAMEVEKLRDAGMSRTAAVNYISIESRKGTLPAHLLKAAEMANARKGSSRAGVGTRSLQEWLTIFESTKPGVERMAMLAPGHLKAKKPEQITWLPAFLAHWRNRKGPSLREAYRDFQEEWSVIYADQPAMAAACPSYDAVRRAMEKLPRREKARGRVSGSAALAYECFQKRDWSLMPVNGCWIADGKSLEM
;
A
#
# COMPACT_ATOMS: atom_id res chain seq x y z
N MET A 1 15.11 -19.74 27.58
CA MET A 1 13.74 -19.83 28.15
C MET A 1 13.69 -21.00 29.11
N TRP A 2 12.97 -20.88 30.22
CA TRP A 2 12.86 -21.93 31.24
C TRP A 2 11.38 -22.31 31.40
N SER A 3 11.08 -23.60 31.48
CA SER A 3 9.71 -24.09 31.60
C SER A 3 9.57 -25.15 32.70
N THR A 4 8.42 -25.18 33.35
CA THR A 4 8.12 -26.13 34.43
C THR A 4 7.53 -27.44 33.91
N VAL A 5 7.56 -28.51 34.71
CA VAL A 5 6.95 -29.81 34.34
C VAL A 5 5.47 -29.68 33.97
N SER A 6 4.72 -28.83 34.68
CA SER A 6 3.29 -28.61 34.44
C SER A 6 3.03 -27.91 33.10
N GLU A 7 3.94 -27.05 32.63
CA GLU A 7 3.84 -26.41 31.31
C GLU A 7 4.21 -27.36 30.17
N LEU A 8 5.07 -28.34 30.46
CA LEU A 8 5.63 -29.30 29.49
C LEU A 8 4.79 -30.58 29.35
N ALA A 9 4.08 -30.98 30.40
CA ALA A 9 3.24 -32.17 30.38
C ALA A 9 2.18 -32.08 29.28
N GLY A 10 2.13 -33.10 28.40
CA GLY A 10 1.20 -33.14 27.27
C GLY A 10 1.65 -32.37 26.02
N CYS A 11 2.82 -31.72 26.04
CA CYS A 11 3.41 -31.16 24.82
C CYS A 11 3.92 -32.29 23.91
N ALA A 12 3.96 -32.02 22.60
CA ALA A 12 4.42 -33.00 21.63
C ALA A 12 5.88 -33.40 21.90
N GLY A 13 6.15 -34.71 21.98
CA GLY A 13 7.47 -35.27 22.28
C GLY A 13 7.79 -35.46 23.77
N VAL A 14 6.87 -35.11 24.68
CA VAL A 14 7.02 -35.30 26.13
C VAL A 14 5.84 -36.12 26.67
N PRO A 15 6.03 -36.98 27.70
CA PRO A 15 4.91 -37.73 28.27
C PRO A 15 3.77 -36.83 28.76
N ALA A 16 2.53 -37.31 28.57
CA ALA A 16 1.32 -36.56 28.92
C ALA A 16 1.11 -36.37 30.43
N THR A 17 1.56 -37.34 31.25
CA THR A 17 1.42 -37.24 32.71
C THR A 17 2.59 -36.47 33.32
N GLU A 18 2.32 -35.62 34.32
CA GLU A 18 3.38 -34.87 35.01
C GLU A 18 4.45 -35.78 35.60
N ARG A 19 4.06 -36.94 36.15
CA ARG A 19 5.00 -37.92 36.71
C ARG A 19 5.93 -38.50 35.63
N GLY A 20 5.38 -38.84 34.47
CA GLY A 20 6.16 -39.34 33.34
C GLY A 20 7.06 -38.26 32.74
N CYS A 21 6.52 -37.03 32.60
CA CYS A 21 7.22 -35.86 32.11
C CYS A 21 8.43 -35.54 33.00
N ARG A 22 8.25 -35.48 34.33
CA ARG A 22 9.35 -35.25 35.28
C ARG A 22 10.46 -36.29 35.14
N LYS A 23 10.12 -37.58 35.11
CA LYS A 23 11.10 -38.67 34.95
C LYS A 23 11.87 -38.55 33.63
N PHE A 24 11.17 -38.23 32.54
CA PHE A 24 11.78 -38.02 31.22
C PHE A 24 12.74 -36.83 31.21
N LEU A 25 12.32 -35.69 31.76
CA LEU A 25 13.12 -34.47 31.84
C LEU A 25 14.32 -34.61 32.78
N ASP A 26 14.16 -35.29 33.92
CA ASP A 26 15.27 -35.59 34.82
C ASP A 26 16.32 -36.51 34.17
N ASN A 27 15.89 -37.47 33.33
CA ASN A 27 16.79 -38.31 32.54
C ASN A 27 17.52 -37.52 31.43
N LEU A 28 16.90 -36.48 30.87
CA LEU A 28 17.57 -35.59 29.92
C LEU A 28 18.57 -34.67 30.62
N ALA A 29 18.17 -34.10 31.76
CA ALA A 29 18.99 -33.21 32.56
C ALA A 29 20.13 -33.93 33.30
N SER A 30 20.03 -35.24 33.56
CA SER A 30 21.13 -36.01 34.17
C SER A 30 22.40 -35.99 33.31
N LYS A 31 22.24 -35.86 31.98
CA LYS A 31 23.36 -35.71 31.03
C LYS A 31 23.98 -34.31 31.07
N ASN A 32 23.22 -33.28 31.44
CA ASN A 32 23.64 -31.88 31.50
C ASN A 32 22.99 -31.16 32.69
N PRO A 33 23.57 -31.23 33.90
CA PRO A 33 22.95 -30.68 35.12
C PRO A 33 22.68 -29.17 35.07
N SER A 34 23.43 -28.41 34.27
CA SER A 34 23.24 -26.96 34.07
C SER A 34 21.90 -26.60 33.42
N MET A 35 21.23 -27.56 32.77
CA MET A 35 19.96 -27.35 32.09
C MET A 35 18.73 -27.57 32.99
N ARG A 36 18.94 -27.87 34.27
CA ARG A 36 17.87 -27.99 35.28
C ARG A 36 18.19 -27.07 36.45
N ARG A 37 17.20 -26.29 36.88
CA ARG A 37 17.32 -25.44 38.08
C ARG A 37 16.07 -25.49 38.93
N LYS A 38 16.21 -25.18 40.22
CA LYS A 38 15.06 -24.97 41.09
C LYS A 38 14.52 -23.56 40.84
N ARG A 39 13.21 -23.43 40.64
CA ARG A 39 12.56 -22.12 40.49
C ARG A 39 12.63 -21.35 41.79
N THR A 40 13.04 -20.09 41.74
CA THR A 40 13.12 -19.22 42.91
C THR A 40 11.74 -19.09 43.57
N GLY A 41 11.69 -19.19 44.90
CA GLY A 41 10.45 -19.05 45.67
C GLY A 41 9.46 -20.23 45.60
N THR A 42 9.75 -21.30 44.85
CA THR A 42 8.86 -22.47 44.78
C THR A 42 9.62 -23.79 44.95
N LYS A 43 8.87 -24.90 45.13
CA LYS A 43 9.44 -26.25 45.15
C LYS A 43 9.58 -26.84 43.73
N ALA A 44 9.20 -26.10 42.69
CA ALA A 44 9.22 -26.58 41.31
C ALA A 44 10.64 -26.57 40.71
N PHE A 45 10.88 -27.48 39.77
CA PHE A 45 12.06 -27.47 38.92
C PHE A 45 11.69 -26.94 37.53
N GLU A 46 12.60 -26.16 36.97
CA GLU A 46 12.56 -25.63 35.61
C GLU A 46 13.64 -26.29 34.76
N TYR A 47 13.31 -26.51 33.50
CA TYR A 47 14.21 -27.08 32.50
C TYR A 47 14.45 -26.06 31.39
N HIS A 48 15.70 -25.96 30.94
CA HIS A 48 16.06 -25.05 29.86
C HIS A 48 15.52 -25.59 28.53
N ILE A 49 15.05 -24.70 27.66
CA ILE A 49 14.46 -25.07 26.37
C ILE A 49 15.38 -25.97 25.52
N ASP A 50 16.69 -25.71 25.51
CA ASP A 50 17.65 -26.48 24.68
C ASP A 50 17.80 -27.94 25.12
N SER A 51 17.36 -28.29 26.33
CA SER A 51 17.39 -29.67 26.82
C SER A 51 16.21 -30.52 26.32
N LEU A 52 15.19 -29.89 25.73
CA LEU A 52 13.94 -30.53 25.34
C LEU A 52 14.03 -31.09 23.91
N PRO A 53 13.19 -32.08 23.53
CA PRO A 53 13.07 -32.51 22.14
C PRO A 53 12.72 -31.34 21.21
N ILE A 54 13.24 -31.35 19.98
CA ILE A 54 13.07 -30.27 18.99
C ILE A 54 11.59 -29.89 18.80
N VAL A 55 10.73 -30.90 18.70
CA VAL A 55 9.27 -30.70 18.54
C VAL A 55 8.67 -29.90 19.71
N THR A 56 9.09 -30.21 20.94
CA THR A 56 8.65 -29.49 22.14
C THR A 56 9.22 -28.07 22.18
N GLN A 57 10.48 -27.88 21.76
CA GLN A 57 11.08 -26.56 21.69
C GLN A 57 10.33 -25.63 20.73
N GLU A 58 9.95 -26.13 19.56
CA GLU A 58 9.19 -25.38 18.57
C GLU A 58 7.80 -25.01 19.10
N GLU A 59 7.12 -25.94 19.78
CA GLU A 59 5.82 -25.69 20.39
C GLU A 59 5.89 -24.58 21.46
N LEU A 60 6.88 -24.62 22.35
CA LEU A 60 7.06 -23.59 23.38
C LEU A 60 7.42 -22.22 22.79
N LYS A 61 8.32 -22.19 21.81
CA LYS A 61 8.66 -20.95 21.08
C LYS A 61 7.40 -20.36 20.44
N ASN A 62 6.58 -21.20 19.79
CA ASN A 62 5.33 -20.76 19.18
C ASN A 62 4.34 -20.21 20.20
N ARG A 63 4.18 -20.85 21.38
CA ARG A 63 3.32 -20.34 22.45
C ARG A 63 3.81 -18.98 22.97
N TYR A 64 5.12 -18.87 23.23
CA TYR A 64 5.74 -17.63 23.69
C TYR A 64 5.57 -16.47 22.70
N TYR A 65 5.80 -16.70 21.41
CA TYR A 65 5.59 -15.66 20.39
C TYR A 65 4.13 -15.26 20.25
N LYS A 66 3.18 -16.20 20.40
CA LYS A 66 1.75 -15.87 20.44
C LYS A 66 1.40 -14.99 21.64
N GLU A 67 2.00 -15.25 22.79
CA GLU A 67 1.81 -14.45 24.01
C GLU A 67 2.37 -13.04 23.86
N ILE A 68 3.52 -12.89 23.19
CA ILE A 68 4.08 -11.58 22.86
C ILE A 68 3.13 -10.78 21.95
N LEU A 69 2.58 -11.42 20.92
CA LEU A 69 1.66 -10.77 19.99
C LEU A 69 0.29 -10.46 20.61
N SER A 70 -0.17 -11.24 21.59
CA SER A 70 -1.43 -10.98 22.28
C SER A 70 -1.33 -9.81 23.27
N THR A 71 -0.13 -9.55 23.78
CA THR A 71 0.12 -8.48 24.73
C THR A 71 0.13 -7.12 24.02
N GLN A 72 -0.94 -6.35 24.18
CA GLN A 72 -0.98 -4.95 23.74
C GLN A 72 -0.15 -4.07 24.69
N GLN A 73 1.16 -3.98 24.46
CA GLN A 73 1.97 -2.90 25.03
C GLN A 73 2.16 -1.77 24.01
N VAL A 74 1.73 -0.57 24.40
CA VAL A 74 2.09 0.70 23.78
C VAL A 74 3.49 1.06 24.28
N SER A 75 4.53 0.59 23.59
CA SER A 75 5.90 0.99 23.89
C SER A 75 6.47 1.71 22.67
N THR A 76 6.50 3.03 22.74
CA THR A 76 7.26 3.90 21.84
C THR A 76 8.74 3.84 22.23
N LYS A 77 9.41 2.72 21.94
CA LYS A 77 10.88 2.72 21.96
C LYS A 77 11.39 3.21 20.61
N GLU A 78 12.18 4.28 20.67
CA GLU A 78 12.90 4.84 19.53
C GLU A 78 13.98 3.84 19.10
N THR A 79 13.79 3.21 17.94
CA THR A 79 14.76 2.28 17.36
C THR A 79 15.92 3.05 16.74
N LYS A 80 17.16 2.65 17.04
CA LYS A 80 18.38 3.23 16.47
C LYS A 80 18.46 2.92 14.97
N THR A 81 18.58 3.97 14.15
CA THR A 81 18.75 3.91 12.69
C THR A 81 19.99 3.10 12.31
N SER A 82 19.79 1.94 11.68
CA SER A 82 20.86 1.20 11.01
C SER A 82 20.73 1.47 9.51
N SER A 83 21.45 2.48 9.03
CA SER A 83 21.49 2.84 7.61
C SER A 83 22.43 1.90 6.86
N ASN A 84 21.88 0.98 6.04
CA ASN A 84 22.49 0.56 4.76
C ASN A 84 21.70 -0.59 4.12
N ILE A 85 20.62 -0.29 3.40
CA ILE A 85 20.15 -1.14 2.28
C ILE A 85 19.58 -0.20 1.20
N GLY A 86 20.13 -0.30 -0.02
CA GLY A 86 19.70 0.44 -1.20
C GLY A 86 18.33 -0.03 -1.68
N SER A 87 17.29 0.77 -1.42
CA SER A 87 16.01 0.66 -2.09
C SER A 87 15.74 1.93 -2.90
N SER A 88 14.97 1.83 -3.98
CA SER A 88 14.47 2.97 -4.76
C SER A 88 13.78 4.03 -3.89
N ASP A 89 13.26 3.64 -2.73
CA ASP A 89 12.58 4.51 -1.78
C ASP A 89 13.55 5.41 -1.00
N ASN A 90 14.85 5.08 -0.92
CA ASN A 90 15.85 5.94 -0.28
C ASN A 90 15.98 7.30 -0.98
N GLY A 91 15.84 7.33 -2.31
CA GLY A 91 15.87 8.58 -3.07
C GLY A 91 14.65 9.47 -2.76
N LYS A 92 13.46 8.87 -2.66
CA LYS A 92 12.24 9.58 -2.26
C LYS A 92 12.33 10.08 -0.82
N LEU A 93 12.80 9.25 0.11
CA LEU A 93 13.01 9.60 1.51
C LEU A 93 13.99 10.77 1.68
N ALA A 94 15.13 10.72 0.96
CA ALA A 94 16.11 11.80 0.98
C ALA A 94 15.51 13.11 0.48
N LEU A 95 14.75 13.07 -0.62
CA LEU A 95 14.07 14.24 -1.18
C LEU A 95 13.02 14.83 -0.23
N ILE A 96 12.23 13.98 0.42
CA ILE A 96 11.22 14.38 1.41
C ILE A 96 11.87 15.08 2.61
N ARG A 97 13.01 14.55 3.10
CA ARG A 97 13.74 15.14 4.23
C ARG A 97 14.37 16.50 3.91
N GLN A 98 14.78 16.71 2.66
CA GLN A 98 15.31 18.00 2.22
C GLN A 98 14.23 19.08 2.10
N CYS A 99 12.97 18.69 1.90
CA CYS A 99 11.87 19.61 1.63
C CYS A 99 10.62 19.28 2.47
N PRO A 100 10.50 19.81 3.70
CA PRO A 100 9.34 19.56 4.58
C PRO A 100 7.98 19.89 3.94
N ALA A 101 7.92 20.96 3.13
CA ALA A 101 6.69 21.33 2.41
C ALA A 101 6.22 20.24 1.41
N LEU A 102 7.15 19.45 0.84
CA LEU A 102 6.78 18.31 -0.01
C LEU A 102 6.14 17.19 0.81
N LEU A 103 6.65 16.95 2.03
CA LEU A 103 6.08 15.96 2.94
C LEU A 103 4.65 16.33 3.34
N GLU A 104 4.44 17.57 3.77
CA GLU A 104 3.12 18.07 4.16
C GLU A 104 2.11 17.98 3.01
N ARG A 105 2.53 18.34 1.79
CA ARG A 105 1.69 18.22 0.60
C ARG A 105 1.39 16.76 0.25
N GLU A 106 2.38 15.87 0.35
CA GLU A 106 2.17 14.45 0.10
C GLU A 106 1.15 13.87 1.09
N VAL A 107 1.34 14.11 2.40
CA VAL A 107 0.43 13.64 3.44
C VAL A 107 -0.96 14.27 3.32
N GLY A 108 -1.03 15.56 3.01
CA GLY A 108 -2.29 16.28 2.76
C GLY A 108 -3.04 15.77 1.53
N SER A 109 -2.33 15.19 0.55
CA SER A 109 -2.95 14.58 -0.63
C SER A 109 -3.45 13.14 -0.40
N LEU A 110 -3.12 12.53 0.74
CA LEU A 110 -3.58 11.19 1.09
C LEU A 110 -5.04 11.22 1.54
N THR A 111 -5.83 10.30 0.98
CA THR A 111 -7.18 10.01 1.47
C THR A 111 -7.12 9.35 2.85
N ASP A 112 -8.18 9.49 3.66
CA ASP A 112 -8.19 8.90 5.01
C ASP A 112 -8.02 7.39 4.99
N LYS A 113 -8.61 6.72 3.99
CA LYS A 113 -8.39 5.30 3.76
C LYS A 113 -6.92 4.95 3.51
N GLN A 114 -6.14 5.80 2.84
CA GLN A 114 -4.71 5.55 2.65
C GLN A 114 -3.92 5.73 3.95
N LYS A 115 -4.31 6.69 4.78
CA LYS A 115 -3.72 6.89 6.11
C LYS A 115 -3.98 5.68 7.00
N GLU A 116 -5.21 5.18 7.03
CA GLU A 116 -5.58 3.94 7.73
C GLU A 116 -4.77 2.73 7.24
N ILE A 117 -4.57 2.59 5.93
CA ILE A 117 -3.73 1.53 5.36
C ILE A 117 -2.26 1.70 5.78
N ALA A 118 -1.74 2.93 5.79
CA ALA A 118 -0.38 3.23 6.23
C ALA A 118 -0.18 2.88 7.71
N ASP A 119 -1.13 3.25 8.56
CA ASP A 119 -1.12 2.95 9.99
C ASP A 119 -1.19 1.44 10.23
N ALA A 120 -2.06 0.73 9.49
CA ALA A 120 -2.14 -0.73 9.57
C ALA A 120 -0.83 -1.43 9.17
N ARG A 121 -0.13 -0.91 8.15
CA ARG A 121 1.21 -1.40 7.75
C ARG A 121 2.25 -1.13 8.83
N ALA A 122 2.20 0.05 9.46
CA ALA A 122 3.10 0.42 10.55
C ALA A 122 2.90 -0.48 11.78
N VAL A 123 1.65 -0.80 12.12
CA VAL A 123 1.32 -1.74 13.21
C VAL A 123 1.94 -3.11 12.95
N LEU A 124 1.77 -3.66 11.75
CA LEU A 124 2.35 -4.97 11.41
C LEU A 124 3.89 -4.95 11.44
N ALA A 125 4.51 -3.89 10.95
CA ALA A 125 5.98 -3.74 11.01
C ALA A 125 6.48 -3.66 12.47
N MET A 126 5.76 -2.94 13.32
CA MET A 126 6.06 -2.86 14.76
C MET A 126 5.96 -4.23 15.44
N GLU A 127 4.97 -5.06 15.09
CA GLU A 127 4.87 -6.43 15.62
C GLU A 127 6.00 -7.33 15.14
N VAL A 128 6.50 -7.14 13.92
CA VAL A 128 7.70 -7.83 13.45
C VAL A 128 8.91 -7.45 14.30
N GLU A 129 9.10 -6.16 14.61
CA GLU A 129 10.18 -5.72 15.51
C GLU A 129 10.04 -6.30 16.91
N LYS A 130 8.83 -6.36 17.48
CA LYS A 130 8.61 -7.01 18.79
C LYS A 130 9.05 -8.48 18.79
N LEU A 131 8.76 -9.22 17.72
CA LEU A 131 9.23 -10.61 17.57
C LEU A 131 10.75 -10.70 17.42
N ARG A 132 11.37 -9.72 16.76
CA ARG A 132 12.84 -9.65 16.64
C ARG A 132 13.50 -9.35 17.98
N ASP A 133 12.96 -8.40 18.73
CA ASP A 133 13.41 -8.08 20.10
C ASP A 133 13.27 -9.28 21.03
N ALA A 134 12.28 -10.14 20.80
CA ALA A 134 12.10 -11.41 21.49
C ALA A 134 13.07 -12.53 21.03
N GLY A 135 13.92 -12.28 20.03
CA GLY A 135 14.98 -13.18 19.59
C GLY A 135 14.77 -13.86 18.23
N MET A 136 13.69 -13.56 17.49
CA MET A 136 13.53 -14.07 16.12
C MET A 136 14.44 -13.34 15.13
N SER A 137 14.94 -14.06 14.12
CA SER A 137 15.57 -13.39 12.97
C SER A 137 14.53 -12.59 12.19
N ARG A 138 14.97 -11.56 11.46
CA ARG A 138 14.10 -10.75 10.58
C ARG A 138 13.25 -11.62 9.66
N THR A 139 13.87 -12.58 8.97
CA THR A 139 13.19 -13.48 8.04
C THR A 139 12.19 -14.38 8.75
N ALA A 140 12.54 -14.92 9.93
CA ALA A 140 11.65 -15.78 10.71
C ALA A 140 10.43 -15.01 11.21
N ALA A 141 10.61 -13.81 11.77
CA ALA A 141 9.52 -12.96 12.28
C ALA A 141 8.55 -12.54 11.16
N VAL A 142 9.08 -12.13 9.99
CA VAL A 142 8.25 -11.79 8.83
C VAL A 142 7.46 -13.00 8.33
N ASN A 143 8.11 -14.15 8.20
CA ASN A 143 7.44 -15.37 7.76
C ASN A 143 6.36 -15.79 8.75
N TYR A 144 6.63 -15.69 10.05
CA TYR A 144 5.68 -16.01 11.11
C TYR A 144 4.40 -15.18 10.99
N ILE A 145 4.51 -13.84 10.96
CA ILE A 145 3.34 -12.95 10.83
C ILE A 145 2.61 -13.19 9.50
N SER A 146 3.34 -13.37 8.38
CA SER A 146 2.72 -13.65 7.09
C SER A 146 1.90 -14.96 7.11
N ILE A 147 2.46 -16.03 7.67
CA ILE A 147 1.79 -17.34 7.77
C ILE A 147 0.57 -17.25 8.70
N GLU A 148 0.73 -16.72 9.90
CA GLU A 148 -0.36 -16.63 10.87
C GLU A 148 -1.48 -15.69 10.39
N SER A 149 -1.15 -14.63 9.64
CA SER A 149 -2.16 -13.75 9.02
C SER A 149 -3.01 -14.47 7.98
N ARG A 150 -2.43 -15.42 7.24
CA ARG A 150 -3.14 -16.22 6.23
C ARG A 150 -3.96 -17.33 6.86
N LYS A 151 -3.47 -17.90 7.95
CA LYS A 151 -4.19 -18.93 8.74
C LYS A 151 -5.32 -18.35 9.58
N GLY A 152 -5.34 -17.04 9.83
CA GLY A 152 -6.33 -16.41 10.70
C GLY A 152 -6.07 -16.63 12.19
N THR A 153 -4.83 -16.96 12.56
CA THR A 153 -4.44 -17.32 13.94
C THR A 153 -3.78 -16.17 14.71
N LEU A 154 -3.58 -15.02 14.06
CA LEU A 154 -3.14 -13.81 14.74
C LEU A 154 -4.23 -13.28 15.70
N PRO A 155 -3.85 -12.50 16.73
CA PRO A 155 -4.79 -11.74 17.55
C PRO A 155 -5.74 -10.88 16.69
N ALA A 156 -7.00 -10.71 17.14
CA ALA A 156 -8.06 -10.07 16.37
C ALA A 156 -7.69 -8.66 15.85
N HIS A 157 -6.98 -7.87 16.64
CA HIS A 157 -6.54 -6.54 16.24
C HIS A 157 -5.48 -6.58 15.11
N LEU A 158 -4.60 -7.58 15.11
CA LEU A 158 -3.60 -7.79 14.05
C LEU A 158 -4.20 -8.40 12.79
N LEU A 159 -5.23 -9.23 12.92
CA LEU A 159 -6.01 -9.68 11.76
C LEU A 159 -6.70 -8.49 11.08
N LYS A 160 -7.36 -7.62 11.86
CA LYS A 160 -7.95 -6.39 11.33
C LYS A 160 -6.91 -5.50 10.65
N ALA A 161 -5.72 -5.35 11.26
CA ALA A 161 -4.62 -4.60 10.66
C ALA A 161 -4.11 -5.28 9.36
N ALA A 162 -3.98 -6.61 9.33
CA ALA A 162 -3.60 -7.37 8.14
C ALA A 162 -4.59 -7.19 6.98
N GLU A 163 -5.89 -7.21 7.28
CA GLU A 163 -6.95 -6.96 6.30
C GLU A 163 -6.92 -5.54 5.75
N MET A 164 -6.73 -4.54 6.63
CA MET A 164 -6.64 -3.14 6.21
C MET A 164 -5.36 -2.88 5.40
N ALA A 165 -4.21 -3.39 5.84
CA ALA A 165 -2.92 -3.22 5.18
C ALA A 165 -2.91 -3.79 3.74
N ASN A 166 -3.65 -4.87 3.51
CA ASN A 166 -3.83 -5.49 2.19
C ASN A 166 -4.86 -4.73 1.33
N ALA A 167 -4.41 -3.58 0.81
CA ALA A 167 -5.21 -2.68 -0.02
C ALA A 167 -5.76 -3.32 -1.33
N ARG A 168 -5.19 -4.45 -1.79
CA ARG A 168 -5.62 -5.18 -2.99
C ARG A 168 -6.27 -6.52 -2.63
N LYS A 169 -7.08 -6.54 -1.57
CA LYS A 169 -7.85 -7.74 -1.21
C LYS A 169 -8.74 -8.15 -2.38
N GLY A 170 -8.65 -9.42 -2.75
CA GLY A 170 -9.53 -10.10 -3.69
C GLY A 170 -9.86 -11.47 -3.11
N SER A 171 -10.79 -12.22 -3.73
CA SER A 171 -11.29 -13.49 -3.18
C SER A 171 -10.19 -14.52 -2.87
N SER A 172 -9.04 -14.44 -3.55
CA SER A 172 -7.92 -15.38 -3.40
C SER A 172 -6.73 -14.84 -2.58
N ARG A 173 -6.78 -13.58 -2.11
CA ARG A 173 -5.62 -12.89 -1.51
C ARG A 173 -5.86 -12.54 -0.04
N ALA A 174 -5.99 -13.56 0.80
CA ALA A 174 -6.10 -13.41 2.25
C ALA A 174 -4.73 -13.17 2.92
N GLY A 175 -4.73 -12.41 4.03
CA GLY A 175 -3.53 -12.10 4.82
C GLY A 175 -2.52 -11.18 4.11
N VAL A 176 -1.29 -11.18 4.61
CA VAL A 176 -0.18 -10.34 4.12
C VAL A 176 0.94 -11.20 3.54
N GLY A 177 1.56 -10.75 2.44
CA GLY A 177 2.71 -11.42 1.82
C GLY A 177 4.04 -11.08 2.48
N THR A 178 4.95 -12.05 2.53
CA THR A 178 6.30 -11.91 3.12
C THR A 178 7.08 -10.75 2.49
N ARG A 179 7.12 -10.66 1.16
CA ARG A 179 7.82 -9.59 0.43
C ARG A 179 7.31 -8.20 0.81
N SER A 180 5.98 -8.01 0.81
CA SER A 180 5.38 -6.73 1.18
C SER A 180 5.67 -6.37 2.62
N LEU A 181 5.64 -7.34 3.55
CA LEU A 181 5.96 -7.10 4.95
C LEU A 181 7.44 -6.76 5.16
N GLN A 182 8.37 -7.37 4.41
CA GLN A 182 9.78 -6.97 4.40
C GLN A 182 9.99 -5.54 3.87
N GLU A 183 9.27 -5.16 2.82
CA GLU A 183 9.30 -3.80 2.26
C GLU A 183 8.79 -2.79 3.31
N TRP A 184 7.65 -3.08 3.96
CA TRP A 184 7.11 -2.21 5.02
C TRP A 184 8.03 -2.11 6.23
N LEU A 185 8.68 -3.21 6.63
CA LEU A 185 9.64 -3.20 7.73
C LEU A 185 10.86 -2.33 7.40
N THR A 186 11.39 -2.46 6.19
CA THR A 186 12.51 -1.62 5.71
C THR A 186 12.13 -0.14 5.73
N ILE A 187 10.91 0.20 5.28
CA ILE A 187 10.38 1.58 5.36
C ILE A 187 10.23 2.01 6.82
N PHE A 188 9.72 1.15 7.69
CA PHE A 188 9.51 1.44 9.10
C PHE A 188 10.83 1.77 9.83
N GLU A 189 11.89 0.98 9.60
CA GLU A 189 13.22 1.19 10.18
C GLU A 189 13.94 2.44 9.63
N SER A 190 13.67 2.79 8.37
CA SER A 190 14.32 3.92 7.70
C SER A 190 13.61 5.25 7.94
N THR A 191 12.39 5.26 8.50
CA THR A 191 11.54 6.45 8.67
C THR A 191 11.34 6.86 10.13
N LYS A 192 11.27 8.18 10.36
CA LYS A 192 10.84 8.72 11.66
C LYS A 192 9.35 8.44 11.91
N PRO A 193 8.93 8.20 13.17
CA PRO A 193 7.51 8.08 13.50
C PRO A 193 6.74 9.35 13.13
N GLY A 194 5.44 9.21 12.85
CA GLY A 194 4.57 10.32 12.45
C GLY A 194 4.40 10.45 10.94
N VAL A 195 4.37 11.69 10.43
CA VAL A 195 3.99 12.02 9.05
C VAL A 195 4.94 11.43 8.00
N GLU A 196 6.25 11.32 8.30
CA GLU A 196 7.25 10.74 7.39
C GLU A 196 6.95 9.26 7.11
N ARG A 197 6.76 8.48 8.18
CA ARG A 197 6.39 7.06 8.07
C ARG A 197 5.05 6.87 7.38
N MET A 198 4.06 7.70 7.70
CA MET A 198 2.74 7.64 7.06
C MET A 198 2.84 7.88 5.55
N ALA A 199 3.57 8.90 5.11
CA ALA A 199 3.75 9.22 3.69
C ALA A 199 4.39 8.05 2.91
N MET A 200 5.30 7.33 3.54
CA MET A 200 6.08 6.27 2.90
C MET A 200 5.39 4.91 2.94
N LEU A 201 4.64 4.61 4.01
CA LEU A 201 3.86 3.38 4.11
C LEU A 201 2.50 3.48 3.40
N ALA A 202 2.02 4.68 3.08
CA ALA A 202 0.78 4.85 2.35
C ALA A 202 0.82 4.14 0.98
N PRO A 203 -0.26 3.46 0.57
CA PRO A 203 -0.32 2.84 -0.75
C PRO A 203 -0.34 3.93 -1.83
N GLY A 204 0.50 3.78 -2.84
CA GLY A 204 0.50 4.68 -3.99
C GLY A 204 -0.82 4.65 -4.76
N HIS A 205 -1.24 5.80 -5.28
CA HIS A 205 -2.29 5.88 -6.28
C HIS A 205 -1.74 5.67 -7.69
N LEU A 206 -2.42 4.84 -8.49
CA LEU A 206 -2.29 4.97 -9.94
C LEU A 206 -2.88 6.32 -10.32
N LYS A 207 -2.03 7.32 -10.58
CA LYS A 207 -2.49 8.61 -11.09
C LYS A 207 -3.11 8.37 -12.46
N ALA A 208 -4.37 8.77 -12.64
CA ALA A 208 -5.02 8.69 -13.93
C ALA A 208 -4.18 9.48 -14.95
N LYS A 209 -3.75 8.83 -16.03
CA LYS A 209 -3.01 9.52 -17.10
C LYS A 209 -3.84 10.71 -17.59
N LYS A 210 -3.24 11.90 -17.55
CA LYS A 210 -3.87 13.10 -18.13
C LYS A 210 -4.02 12.89 -19.64
N PRO A 211 -5.03 13.46 -20.31
CA PRO A 211 -5.17 13.36 -21.77
C PRO A 211 -3.88 13.73 -22.52
N GLU A 212 -3.17 14.75 -22.06
CA GLU A 212 -1.86 15.20 -22.61
C GLU A 212 -0.77 14.13 -22.61
N GLN A 213 -0.86 13.15 -21.69
CA GLN A 213 0.13 12.07 -21.56
C GLN A 213 -0.23 10.83 -22.39
N ILE A 214 -1.36 10.85 -23.10
CA ILE A 214 -1.82 9.74 -23.92
C ILE A 214 -1.30 9.94 -25.34
N THR A 215 -0.28 9.16 -25.71
CA THR A 215 0.46 9.31 -26.97
C THR A 215 -0.39 9.10 -28.23
N TRP A 216 -1.32 8.15 -28.21
CA TRP A 216 -2.20 7.85 -29.35
C TRP A 216 -3.42 8.78 -29.45
N LEU A 217 -3.72 9.58 -28.42
CA LEU A 217 -4.94 10.39 -28.38
C LEU A 217 -5.01 11.44 -29.50
N PRO A 218 -3.92 12.15 -29.86
CA PRO A 218 -3.95 13.08 -30.99
C PRO A 218 -4.31 12.42 -32.33
N ALA A 219 -3.79 11.22 -32.59
CA ALA A 219 -4.10 10.45 -33.80
C ALA A 219 -5.59 10.06 -33.82
N PHE A 220 -6.13 9.53 -32.72
CA PHE A 220 -7.57 9.28 -32.62
C PHE A 220 -8.42 10.55 -32.79
N LEU A 221 -7.98 11.67 -32.20
CA LEU A 221 -8.69 12.94 -32.31
C LEU A 221 -8.77 13.47 -33.74
N ALA A 222 -7.85 13.10 -34.63
CA ALA A 222 -7.93 13.46 -36.05
C ALA A 222 -9.21 12.89 -36.70
N HIS A 223 -9.55 11.63 -36.41
CA HIS A 223 -10.79 10.98 -36.90
C HIS A 223 -12.04 11.52 -36.18
N TRP A 224 -11.94 11.77 -34.87
CA TRP A 224 -13.06 12.28 -34.08
C TRP A 224 -13.47 13.71 -34.48
N ARG A 225 -12.49 14.58 -34.80
CA ARG A 225 -12.67 16.01 -35.13
C ARG A 225 -13.09 16.23 -36.59
N ASN A 226 -14.04 15.42 -37.03
CA ASN A 226 -14.61 15.47 -38.37
C ASN A 226 -15.98 16.17 -38.34
N ARG A 227 -16.21 17.10 -39.28
CA ARG A 227 -17.48 17.83 -39.45
C ARG A 227 -18.67 16.93 -39.77
N LYS A 228 -18.44 15.74 -40.33
CA LYS A 228 -19.49 14.72 -40.54
C LYS A 228 -20.11 14.23 -39.22
N GLY A 229 -19.42 14.49 -38.10
CA GLY A 229 -19.90 14.12 -36.78
C GLY A 229 -19.98 12.60 -36.54
N PRO A 230 -18.93 11.81 -36.87
CA PRO A 230 -18.97 10.36 -36.70
C PRO A 230 -19.25 9.99 -35.24
N SER A 231 -19.90 8.85 -35.05
CA SER A 231 -20.03 8.23 -33.73
C SER A 231 -18.66 7.79 -33.19
N LEU A 232 -18.57 7.55 -31.88
CA LEU A 232 -17.30 7.13 -31.26
C LEU A 232 -16.80 5.79 -31.84
N ARG A 233 -17.72 4.90 -32.19
CA ARG A 233 -17.42 3.58 -32.76
C ARG A 233 -16.91 3.68 -34.20
N GLU A 234 -17.52 4.53 -35.02
CA GLU A 234 -17.06 4.78 -36.39
C GLU A 234 -15.69 5.43 -36.39
N ALA A 235 -15.50 6.50 -35.63
CA ALA A 235 -14.19 7.17 -35.53
C ALA A 235 -13.09 6.22 -35.01
N TYR A 236 -13.43 5.28 -34.12
CA TYR A 236 -12.50 4.27 -33.64
C TYR A 236 -12.14 3.24 -34.71
N ARG A 237 -13.11 2.79 -35.51
CA ARG A 237 -12.84 1.84 -36.61
C ARG A 237 -11.89 2.46 -37.62
N ASP A 238 -12.18 3.67 -38.08
CA ASP A 238 -11.36 4.37 -39.06
C ASP A 238 -9.94 4.64 -38.51
N PHE A 239 -9.84 4.98 -37.22
CA PHE A 239 -8.56 5.09 -36.51
C PHE A 239 -7.77 3.78 -36.45
N GLN A 240 -8.45 2.66 -36.17
CA GLN A 240 -7.81 1.36 -36.08
C GLN A 240 -7.29 0.89 -37.46
N GLU A 241 -8.05 1.15 -38.52
CA GLU A 241 -7.65 0.89 -39.90
C GLU A 241 -6.39 1.69 -40.25
N GLU A 242 -6.39 3.01 -40.04
CA GLU A 242 -5.22 3.85 -40.30
C GLU A 242 -4.00 3.45 -39.45
N TRP A 243 -4.21 3.12 -38.17
CA TRP A 243 -3.13 2.63 -37.29
C TRP A 243 -2.49 1.34 -37.80
N SER A 244 -3.30 0.41 -38.32
CA SER A 244 -2.79 -0.86 -38.85
C SER A 244 -1.95 -0.67 -40.12
N VAL A 245 -2.30 0.32 -40.95
CA VAL A 245 -1.57 0.65 -42.18
C VAL A 245 -0.26 1.35 -41.85
N ILE A 246 -0.28 2.35 -40.96
CA ILE A 246 0.92 3.13 -40.61
C ILE A 246 1.98 2.27 -39.92
N TYR A 247 1.56 1.36 -39.03
CA TYR A 247 2.47 0.56 -38.21
C TYR A 247 2.58 -0.90 -38.69
N ALA A 248 2.24 -1.19 -39.94
CA ALA A 248 2.31 -2.53 -40.52
C ALA A 248 3.71 -3.17 -40.36
N ASP A 249 4.76 -2.39 -40.60
CA ASP A 249 6.16 -2.85 -40.50
C ASP A 249 6.70 -2.87 -39.04
N GLN A 250 5.90 -2.42 -38.07
CA GLN A 250 6.32 -2.24 -36.67
C GLN A 250 5.39 -3.00 -35.71
N PRO A 251 5.63 -4.31 -35.48
CA PRO A 251 4.70 -5.16 -34.73
C PRO A 251 4.47 -4.68 -33.28
N ALA A 252 5.49 -4.09 -32.64
CA ALA A 252 5.36 -3.53 -31.29
C ALA A 252 4.39 -2.33 -31.25
N MET A 253 4.41 -1.48 -32.27
CA MET A 253 3.53 -0.30 -32.37
C MET A 253 2.12 -0.70 -32.82
N ALA A 254 1.99 -1.68 -33.72
CA ALA A 254 0.71 -2.27 -34.06
C ALA A 254 0.01 -2.87 -32.83
N ALA A 255 0.74 -3.61 -31.99
CA ALA A 255 0.24 -4.16 -30.73
C ALA A 255 -0.09 -3.09 -29.68
N ALA A 256 0.49 -1.88 -29.78
CA ALA A 256 0.21 -0.76 -28.89
C ALA A 256 -1.10 0.00 -29.21
N CYS A 257 -1.85 -0.44 -30.23
CA CYS A 257 -3.14 0.13 -30.58
C CYS A 257 -4.09 0.08 -29.36
N PRO A 258 -4.69 1.22 -28.95
CA PRO A 258 -5.57 1.26 -27.78
C PRO A 258 -6.88 0.52 -28.06
N SER A 259 -7.46 -0.10 -27.02
CA SER A 259 -8.81 -0.66 -27.13
C SER A 259 -9.88 0.44 -27.19
N TYR A 260 -11.06 0.10 -27.73
CA TYR A 260 -12.22 1.00 -27.76
C TYR A 260 -12.56 1.58 -26.37
N ASP A 261 -12.50 0.76 -25.31
CA ASP A 261 -12.74 1.23 -23.94
C ASP A 261 -11.65 2.16 -23.41
N ALA A 262 -10.41 2.03 -23.89
CA ALA A 262 -9.34 2.98 -23.56
C ALA A 262 -9.62 4.34 -24.21
N VAL A 263 -10.09 4.34 -25.47
CA VAL A 263 -10.52 5.54 -26.20
C VAL A 263 -11.71 6.21 -25.51
N ARG A 264 -12.76 5.46 -25.17
CA ARG A 264 -13.93 5.97 -24.45
C ARG A 264 -13.55 6.65 -23.13
N ARG A 265 -12.71 6.00 -22.31
CA ARG A 265 -12.22 6.56 -21.04
C ARG A 265 -11.33 7.79 -21.23
N ALA A 266 -10.53 7.85 -22.31
CA ALA A 266 -9.74 9.03 -22.63
C ALA A 266 -10.63 10.20 -23.04
N MET A 267 -11.66 9.93 -23.85
CA MET A 267 -12.65 10.93 -24.26
C MET A 267 -13.42 11.47 -23.06
N GLU A 268 -13.85 10.64 -22.12
CA GLU A 268 -14.56 11.10 -20.90
C GLU A 268 -13.80 12.21 -20.15
N LYS A 269 -12.47 12.13 -20.09
CA LYS A 269 -11.58 13.11 -19.44
C LYS A 269 -11.48 14.46 -20.16
N LEU A 270 -11.85 14.55 -21.43
CA LEU A 270 -11.74 15.80 -22.19
C LEU A 270 -12.87 16.78 -21.80
N PRO A 271 -12.55 18.08 -21.66
CA PRO A 271 -13.56 19.12 -21.51
C PRO A 271 -14.58 19.14 -22.67
N ARG A 272 -15.80 19.62 -22.40
CA ARG A 272 -16.88 19.69 -23.40
C ARG A 272 -16.45 20.42 -24.68
N ARG A 273 -15.73 21.54 -24.52
CA ARG A 273 -15.15 22.32 -25.62
C ARG A 273 -14.20 21.50 -26.49
N GLU A 274 -13.27 20.76 -25.88
CA GLU A 274 -12.30 19.93 -26.62
C GLU A 274 -12.96 18.75 -27.34
N LYS A 275 -14.08 18.22 -26.80
CA LYS A 275 -14.88 17.18 -27.48
C LYS A 275 -15.59 17.72 -28.72
N ALA A 276 -16.08 18.95 -28.68
CA ALA A 276 -16.82 19.59 -29.77
C ALA A 276 -15.90 20.21 -30.84
N ARG A 277 -14.65 20.53 -30.48
CA ARG A 277 -13.64 21.12 -31.36
C ARG A 277 -13.53 20.35 -32.68
N GLY A 278 -13.57 21.07 -33.80
CA GLY A 278 -13.47 20.49 -35.16
C GLY A 278 -14.75 19.82 -35.69
N ARG A 279 -15.74 19.56 -34.83
CA ARG A 279 -17.04 19.00 -35.21
C ARG A 279 -18.11 20.07 -35.44
N VAL A 280 -17.99 21.20 -34.76
CA VAL A 280 -18.88 22.36 -34.88
C VAL A 280 -18.09 23.60 -35.31
N SER A 281 -18.76 24.51 -36.02
CA SER A 281 -18.18 25.79 -36.48
C SER A 281 -19.18 26.94 -36.32
N GLY A 282 -18.69 28.17 -36.36
CA GLY A 282 -19.54 29.37 -36.28
C GLY A 282 -20.26 29.51 -34.94
N SER A 283 -21.54 29.89 -34.97
CA SER A 283 -22.36 30.10 -33.78
C SER A 283 -22.48 28.86 -32.87
N ALA A 284 -22.52 27.66 -33.47
CA ALA A 284 -22.56 26.42 -32.72
C ALA A 284 -21.27 26.16 -31.92
N ALA A 285 -20.12 26.61 -32.43
CA ALA A 285 -18.85 26.53 -31.69
C ALA A 285 -18.79 27.56 -30.55
N LEU A 286 -19.33 28.76 -30.77
CA LEU A 286 -19.40 29.81 -29.75
C LEU A 286 -20.22 29.39 -28.51
N ALA A 287 -21.20 28.50 -28.68
CA ALA A 287 -21.97 27.95 -27.55
C ALA A 287 -21.12 27.14 -26.54
N TYR A 288 -19.93 26.69 -26.94
CA TYR A 288 -19.00 25.97 -26.06
C TYR A 288 -17.94 26.87 -25.42
N GLU A 289 -17.88 28.16 -25.78
CA GLU A 289 -16.99 29.13 -25.16
C GLU A 289 -17.60 29.63 -23.85
N CYS A 290 -16.77 29.78 -22.81
CA CYS A 290 -17.24 30.26 -21.50
C CYS A 290 -17.56 31.77 -21.50
N PHE A 291 -17.08 32.50 -22.50
CA PHE A 291 -17.21 33.95 -22.61
C PHE A 291 -17.31 34.34 -24.08
N GLN A 292 -18.18 35.32 -24.38
CA GLN A 292 -18.34 35.87 -25.71
C GLN A 292 -17.68 37.26 -25.78
N LYS A 293 -16.53 37.34 -26.46
CA LYS A 293 -15.93 38.63 -26.80
C LYS A 293 -16.63 39.17 -28.05
N ARG A 294 -17.36 40.29 -27.91
CA ARG A 294 -17.84 41.03 -29.08
C ARG A 294 -16.69 41.85 -29.65
N ASP A 295 -16.58 41.87 -30.97
CA ASP A 295 -15.67 42.78 -31.65
C ASP A 295 -16.31 44.17 -31.71
N TRP A 296 -15.57 45.16 -31.20
CA TRP A 296 -15.99 46.57 -31.17
C TRP A 296 -15.08 47.45 -32.03
N SER A 297 -14.18 46.85 -32.82
CA SER A 297 -13.23 47.58 -33.67
C SER A 297 -13.90 48.49 -34.70
N LEU A 298 -15.11 48.15 -35.12
CA LEU A 298 -15.93 48.93 -36.05
C LEU A 298 -16.85 49.94 -35.35
N MET A 299 -16.89 49.97 -34.00
CA MET A 299 -17.75 50.90 -33.28
C MET A 299 -17.04 52.26 -33.16
N PRO A 300 -17.60 53.35 -33.74
CA PRO A 300 -17.01 54.67 -33.60
C PRO A 300 -17.12 55.16 -32.15
N VAL A 301 -16.30 56.15 -31.79
CA VAL A 301 -16.46 56.91 -30.54
C VAL A 301 -17.90 57.45 -30.51
N ASN A 302 -18.63 57.25 -29.41
CA ASN A 302 -20.06 57.54 -29.24
C ASN A 302 -21.03 56.72 -30.11
N GLY A 303 -20.60 55.61 -30.71
CA GLY A 303 -21.45 54.74 -31.53
C GLY A 303 -22.48 53.91 -30.74
N CYS A 304 -22.29 53.75 -29.42
CA CYS A 304 -23.24 53.11 -28.52
C CYS A 304 -23.12 53.73 -27.12
N TRP A 305 -24.27 53.98 -26.49
CA TRP A 305 -24.35 54.50 -25.13
C TRP A 305 -25.03 53.45 -24.26
N ILE A 306 -24.38 53.08 -23.16
CA ILE A 306 -24.96 52.19 -22.14
C ILE A 306 -25.17 53.04 -20.90
N ALA A 307 -26.44 53.26 -20.54
CA ALA A 307 -26.80 53.85 -19.27
C ALA A 307 -27.14 52.72 -18.29
N ASP A 308 -26.32 52.57 -17.25
CA ASP A 308 -26.59 51.65 -16.14
C ASP A 308 -27.01 52.46 -14.91
N GLY A 309 -28.14 52.09 -14.32
CA GLY A 309 -28.72 52.81 -13.18
C GLY A 309 -28.23 52.22 -11.87
N LYS A 310 -27.49 53.00 -11.07
CA LYS A 310 -27.12 52.61 -9.71
C LYS A 310 -28.13 53.17 -8.71
N SER A 311 -28.74 52.31 -7.90
CA SER A 311 -29.54 52.73 -6.75
C SER A 311 -28.63 53.41 -5.71
N LEU A 312 -29.04 54.58 -5.21
CA LEU A 312 -28.39 55.20 -4.07
C LEU A 312 -28.76 54.39 -2.82
N GLU A 313 -27.77 53.85 -2.12
CA GLU A 313 -27.95 53.40 -0.74
C GLU A 313 -28.21 54.65 0.10
N MET A 314 -29.44 54.79 0.61
CA MET A 314 -29.81 55.78 1.63
C MET A 314 -29.68 55.15 3.01
#